data_AF-A0A937V7M3-F1
#
_entry.id   AF-A0A937V7M3-F1
#
_cell.length_a   1.000
_cell.length_b   1.000
_cell.length_c   1.000
_cell.angle_alpha   90.00
_cell.angle_beta   90.00
_cell.angle_gamma   90.00
#
_symmetry.space_group_name_H-M   'P 1'
#
loop_
_entity.id
_entity.type
_entity.pdbx_description
1 polymer ?
#
loop_
_entity_poly.entity_id
_entity_poly.type
_entity_poly.pdbx_seq_one_letter_code
_entity_poly.pdbx_strand_id
1 'polypeptide(L)'
;METTEDVMDFVDCSGKQHRFKFKATETGRLLMRLEAHEIRNDGQPGYYFREIGMIDHLILLRGNLNQKIRESLSKRYIVPRKEGVDRWKMLTDELRGYVEYDDVNEEMCLVVDGYKVTWEEFKALVSSHEGFFFQIKFED
;
A
#
# COMPACT_ATOMS: atom_id res chain seq x y z
N MET A 1 5.44 4.39 27.55
CA MET A 1 5.44 5.60 26.71
C MET A 1 4.11 5.65 26.00
N GLU A 2 3.37 6.75 26.16
CA GLU A 2 2.11 6.97 25.44
C GLU A 2 2.39 7.01 23.93
N THR A 3 1.85 6.04 23.20
CA THR A 3 1.84 6.07 21.74
C THR A 3 0.86 7.17 21.34
N THR A 4 1.34 8.37 21.02
CA THR A 4 0.49 9.39 20.42
C THR A 4 0.08 8.88 19.04
N GLU A 5 -1.16 8.38 18.93
CA GLU A 5 -1.73 7.94 17.67
C GLU A 5 -2.00 9.18 16.81
N ASP A 6 -1.09 9.46 15.90
CA ASP A 6 -1.22 10.56 14.95
C ASP A 6 -1.97 10.09 13.71
N VAL A 7 -2.98 10.84 13.30
CA VAL A 7 -3.85 10.52 12.17
C VAL A 7 -3.80 11.67 11.18
N MET A 8 -3.61 11.34 9.90
CA MET A 8 -3.54 12.34 8.84
C MET A 8 -4.32 11.89 7.62
N ASP A 9 -4.97 12.85 6.96
CA ASP A 9 -5.72 12.64 5.74
C ASP A 9 -4.90 13.07 4.51
N PHE A 10 -4.98 12.28 3.45
CA PHE A 10 -4.39 12.53 2.14
C PHE A 10 -5.46 12.37 1.07
N VAL A 11 -5.28 12.99 -0.10
CA VAL A 11 -6.22 12.90 -1.22
C VAL A 11 -5.52 12.24 -2.39
N ASP A 12 -6.18 11.25 -3.02
CA ASP A 12 -5.65 10.57 -4.20
C ASP A 12 -5.89 11.35 -5.49
N CYS A 13 -5.31 10.87 -6.60
CA CYS A 13 -5.44 11.47 -7.91
C CYS A 13 -6.88 11.52 -8.45
N SER A 14 -7.83 10.83 -7.82
CA SER A 14 -9.27 10.89 -8.14
C SER A 14 -10.07 11.82 -7.23
N GLY A 15 -9.42 12.44 -6.24
CA GLY A 15 -10.09 13.28 -5.24
C GLY A 15 -10.64 12.50 -4.04
N LYS A 16 -10.39 11.19 -3.94
CA LYS A 16 -10.81 10.37 -2.79
C LYS A 16 -9.91 10.68 -1.60
N GLN A 17 -10.51 10.91 -0.45
CA GLN A 17 -9.79 11.07 0.82
C GLN A 17 -9.42 9.71 1.41
N HIS A 18 -8.18 9.59 1.84
CA HIS A 18 -7.60 8.42 2.51
C HIS A 18 -7.07 8.86 3.87
N ARG A 19 -7.42 8.12 4.92
CA ARG A 19 -7.02 8.42 6.29
C ARG A 19 -5.97 7.43 6.75
N PHE A 20 -4.87 7.91 7.31
CA PHE A 20 -3.76 7.09 7.76
C PHE A 20 -3.50 7.26 9.25
N LYS A 21 -3.32 6.14 9.95
CA LYS A 21 -2.82 6.08 11.32
C LYS A 21 -1.32 5.83 11.29
N PHE A 22 -0.56 6.69 11.95
CA PHE A 22 0.90 6.57 12.05
C PHE A 22 1.30 5.87 13.34
N LYS A 23 2.29 4.99 13.24
CA LYS A 23 2.84 4.25 14.38
C LYS A 23 4.36 4.28 14.34
N ALA A 24 4.96 4.78 15.41
CA ALA A 24 6.39 4.71 15.64
C ALA A 24 6.71 3.52 16.57
N THR A 25 7.64 2.67 16.17
CA THR A 25 8.11 1.53 16.95
C THR A 25 9.63 1.54 17.00
N GLU A 26 10.23 1.62 18.19
CA GLU A 26 11.67 1.46 18.34
C GLU A 26 12.09 0.05 17.88
N THR A 27 13.15 -0.03 17.07
CA THR A 27 13.64 -1.28 16.51
C THR A 27 15.15 -1.37 16.72
N GLY A 28 15.57 -2.00 17.81
CA GLY A 28 16.97 -2.00 18.23
C GLY A 28 17.38 -0.74 19.02
N ARG A 29 18.69 -0.52 19.20
CA ARG A 29 19.18 0.44 20.21
C ARG A 29 19.04 1.92 19.81
N LEU A 30 19.08 2.23 18.52
CA LEU A 30 19.07 3.60 17.99
C LEU A 30 18.19 3.76 16.73
N LEU A 31 17.47 2.72 16.31
CA LEU A 31 16.61 2.80 15.13
C LEU A 31 15.14 2.82 15.56
N MET A 32 14.34 3.42 14.70
CA MET A 32 12.90 3.47 14.79
C MET A 32 12.32 3.09 13.43
N ARG A 33 11.23 2.33 13.46
CA ARG A 33 10.34 2.12 12.33
C ARG A 33 9.15 3.06 12.47
N LEU A 34 8.87 3.83 11.43
CA LEU A 34 7.67 4.65 11.32
C LEU A 34 6.79 4.04 10.23
N GLU A 35 5.56 3.71 10.61
CA GLU A 35 4.58 3.03 9.75
C GLU A 35 3.36 3.93 9.57
N ALA A 36 2.72 3.84 8.42
CA ALA A 36 1.44 4.47 8.13
C ALA A 36 0.48 3.39 7.60
N HIS A 37 -0.60 3.14 8.34
CA HIS A 37 -1.66 2.21 7.97
C HIS A 37 -2.90 2.98 7.56
N GLU A 38 -3.47 2.68 6.39
CA GLU A 38 -4.76 3.21 6.00
C GLU A 38 -5.85 2.70 6.96
N ILE A 39 -6.65 3.62 7.49
CA ILE A 39 -7.81 3.29 8.31
C ILE A 39 -8.96 2.91 7.38
N ARG A 40 -9.41 1.67 7.48
CA ARG A 40 -10.53 1.14 6.71
C ARG A 40 -11.59 0.55 7.63
N ASN A 41 -12.85 0.69 7.22
CA ASN A 41 -14.01 0.19 7.97
C ASN A 41 -14.42 -1.24 7.55
N ASP A 42 -13.87 -1.75 6.45
CA ASP A 42 -14.21 -3.06 5.87
C ASP A 42 -13.34 -4.21 6.41
N GLY A 43 -12.36 -3.90 7.27
CA GLY A 43 -11.42 -4.88 7.84
C GLY A 43 -10.44 -5.47 6.82
N GLN A 44 -10.48 -5.01 5.57
CA GLN A 44 -9.57 -5.46 4.52
C GLN A 44 -8.25 -4.70 4.61
N PRO A 45 -7.14 -5.30 4.16
CA PRO A 45 -5.87 -4.58 4.09
C PRO A 45 -5.98 -3.40 3.11
N GLY A 46 -5.40 -2.27 3.52
CA GLY A 46 -5.40 -1.01 2.80
C GLY A 46 -3.99 -0.56 2.43
N TYR A 47 -3.81 0.69 2.04
CA TYR A 47 -2.45 1.21 1.84
C TYR A 47 -1.62 1.06 3.12
N TYR A 48 -0.37 0.59 2.96
CA TYR A 48 0.63 0.51 4.00
C TYR A 48 1.95 1.10 3.49
N PHE A 49 2.59 1.87 4.36
CA PHE A 49 3.90 2.44 4.08
C PHE A 49 4.77 2.35 5.32
N ARG A 50 6.08 2.23 5.13
CA ARG A 50 7.06 2.25 6.21
C ARG A 50 8.32 3.00 5.84
N GLU A 51 8.97 3.49 6.89
CA GLU A 51 10.34 3.97 6.89
C GLU A 51 11.08 3.50 8.13
N ILE A 52 12.37 3.23 7.97
CA ILE A 52 13.27 2.89 9.08
C ILE A 52 14.43 3.87 9.08
N GLY A 53 14.79 4.37 10.25
CA GLY A 53 16.01 5.14 10.42
C GLY A 53 16.30 5.46 11.88
N MET A 54 17.21 6.39 12.11
CA MET A 54 17.65 6.73 13.46
C MET A 54 16.53 7.38 14.28
N ILE A 55 16.51 7.10 15.59
CA ILE A 55 15.45 7.55 16.50
C ILE A 55 15.34 9.09 16.61
N ASP A 56 16.47 9.79 16.46
CA ASP A 56 16.57 11.26 16.46
C ASP A 56 16.17 11.90 15.13
N HIS A 57 15.92 11.11 14.08
CA HIS A 57 15.54 11.57 12.74
C HIS A 57 14.03 11.52 12.48
N LEU A 58 13.18 11.49 13.51
CA LEU A 58 11.74 11.32 13.37
C LEU A 58 11.09 12.31 12.37
N ILE A 59 11.52 13.58 12.36
CA ILE A 59 11.01 14.59 11.43
C ILE A 59 11.33 14.22 9.97
N LEU A 60 12.55 13.74 9.71
CA LEU A 60 12.97 13.30 8.38
C LEU A 60 12.21 12.04 7.95
N LEU A 61 12.10 11.04 8.85
CA LEU A 61 11.32 9.83 8.60
C LEU A 61 9.87 10.17 8.28
N ARG A 62 9.27 11.12 9.00
CA ARG A 62 7.90 11.55 8.75
C ARG A 62 7.76 12.27 7.41
N GLY A 63 8.73 13.12 7.06
CA GLY A 63 8.77 13.79 5.75
C GLY A 63 8.79 12.78 4.60
N ASN A 64 9.71 11.82 4.67
CA ASN A 64 9.86 10.77 3.66
C ASN A 64 8.61 9.89 3.56
N LEU A 65 8.04 9.48 4.70
CA LEU A 65 6.84 8.65 4.72
C LEU A 65 5.63 9.39 4.12
N ASN A 66 5.46 10.67 4.47
CA ASN A 66 4.42 11.52 3.87
C ASN A 66 4.63 11.69 2.35
N GLN A 67 5.87 11.73 1.89
CA GLN A 67 6.19 11.79 0.46
C GLN A 67 5.84 10.46 -0.24
N LYS A 68 6.23 9.31 0.32
CA LYS A 68 5.86 7.97 -0.17
C LYS A 68 4.34 7.82 -0.32
N ILE A 69 3.56 8.28 0.67
CA ILE A 69 2.09 8.28 0.61
C ILE A 69 1.60 9.11 -0.57
N ARG A 70 2.04 10.37 -0.70
CA ARG A 70 1.59 11.26 -1.78
C ARG A 70 1.96 10.74 -3.16
N GLU A 71 3.18 10.23 -3.32
CA GLU A 71 3.64 9.66 -4.60
C GLU A 71 2.79 8.45 -4.99
N SER A 72 2.53 7.55 -4.05
CA SER A 72 1.67 6.38 -4.28
C SER A 72 0.24 6.79 -4.65
N LEU A 73 -0.36 7.72 -3.90
CA LEU A 73 -1.71 8.22 -4.15
C LEU A 73 -1.84 9.10 -5.41
N SER A 74 -0.74 9.54 -6.01
CA SER A 74 -0.74 10.36 -7.23
C SER A 74 -0.96 9.56 -8.52
N LYS A 75 -0.81 8.24 -8.46
CA LYS A 75 -0.99 7.32 -9.59
C LYS A 75 -1.95 6.21 -9.19
N ARG A 76 -2.64 5.65 -10.19
CA ARG A 76 -3.48 4.47 -10.04
C ARG A 76 -3.05 3.41 -11.05
N TYR A 77 -2.95 2.18 -10.61
CA TYR A 77 -2.54 1.02 -11.42
C TYR A 77 -3.73 0.16 -11.83
N ILE A 78 -4.79 0.10 -11.03
CA ILE A 78 -5.99 -0.70 -11.30
C ILE A 78 -7.28 0.09 -11.16
N VAL A 79 -8.30 -0.31 -11.91
CA VAL A 79 -9.68 0.20 -11.77
C VAL A 79 -10.68 -0.95 -11.78
N PRO A 80 -11.87 -0.77 -11.17
CA PRO A 80 -12.94 -1.75 -11.29
C PRO A 80 -13.28 -1.98 -12.77
N ARG A 81 -13.36 -3.24 -13.16
CA ARG A 81 -13.84 -3.61 -14.49
C ARG A 81 -15.36 -3.45 -14.52
N LYS A 82 -15.88 -2.82 -15.58
CA LYS A 82 -17.33 -2.61 -15.74
C LYS A 82 -18.07 -3.86 -16.25
N GLU A 83 -17.37 -4.76 -16.95
CA GLU A 83 -17.94 -5.93 -17.62
C GLU A 83 -16.97 -7.12 -17.55
N GLY A 84 -17.50 -8.34 -17.46
CA GLY A 84 -16.73 -9.59 -17.37
C GLY A 84 -16.67 -10.19 -15.96
N VAL A 85 -15.90 -11.27 -15.81
CA VAL A 85 -15.76 -12.03 -14.55
C VAL A 85 -14.70 -11.42 -13.63
N ASP A 86 -13.71 -10.73 -14.21
CA ASP A 86 -12.60 -10.16 -13.45
C ASP A 86 -13.01 -8.84 -12.78
N ARG A 87 -12.69 -8.70 -11.48
CA ARG A 87 -13.00 -7.50 -10.69
C ARG A 87 -12.19 -6.27 -11.14
N TRP A 88 -10.96 -6.48 -11.60
CA TRP A 88 -9.98 -5.41 -11.84
C TRP A 88 -9.50 -5.35 -13.29
N LYS A 89 -9.08 -4.16 -13.72
CA LYS A 89 -8.39 -3.91 -14.99
C LYS A 89 -7.18 -3.03 -14.73
N MET A 90 -6.03 -3.35 -15.32
CA MET A 90 -4.84 -2.50 -15.32
C MET A 90 -5.04 -1.23 -16.15
N LEU A 91 -4.59 -0.09 -15.62
CA LEU A 91 -4.54 1.19 -16.32
C LEU A 91 -3.24 1.39 -17.11
N THR A 92 -2.18 0.70 -16.71
CA THR A 92 -0.83 0.77 -17.29
C THR A 92 -0.21 -0.62 -17.31
N ASP A 93 0.89 -0.84 -18.03
CA ASP A 93 1.66 -2.10 -18.02
C ASP A 93 2.56 -2.26 -16.77
N GLU A 94 2.17 -1.63 -15.67
CA GLU A 94 2.89 -1.59 -14.39
C GLU A 94 1.89 -1.85 -13.26
N LEU A 95 2.30 -2.64 -12.27
CA LEU A 95 1.61 -2.81 -11.00
C LEU A 95 2.57 -2.46 -9.87
N ARG A 96 2.11 -1.64 -8.93
CA ARG A 96 2.85 -1.34 -7.69
C ARG A 96 1.93 -1.56 -6.50
N GLY A 97 2.47 -2.23 -5.50
CA GLY A 97 1.74 -2.62 -4.31
C GLY A 97 2.68 -3.31 -3.34
N TYR A 98 2.10 -4.02 -2.39
CA TYR A 98 2.85 -4.85 -1.47
C TYR A 98 2.14 -6.18 -1.26
N VAL A 99 2.87 -7.17 -0.76
CA VAL A 99 2.33 -8.48 -0.41
C VAL A 99 1.96 -8.44 1.07
N GLU A 100 0.78 -8.95 1.40
CA GLU A 100 0.22 -8.96 2.75
C GLU A 100 -0.40 -10.30 3.07
N TYR A 101 -0.48 -10.64 4.35
CA TYR A 101 -1.29 -11.75 4.82
C TYR A 101 -2.69 -11.23 5.19
N ASP A 102 -3.72 -11.73 4.52
CA ASP A 102 -5.10 -11.44 4.90
C ASP A 102 -5.52 -12.35 6.07
N ASP A 103 -5.54 -11.78 7.27
CA ASP A 103 -5.96 -12.46 8.49
C ASP A 103 -7.40 -12.99 8.43
N VAL A 104 -8.29 -12.40 7.61
CA VAL A 104 -9.70 -12.80 7.52
C VAL A 104 -9.86 -14.11 6.75
N ASN A 105 -9.14 -14.25 5.65
CA ASN A 105 -9.22 -15.42 4.77
C ASN A 105 -8.07 -16.42 5.00
N GLU A 106 -7.14 -16.11 5.89
CA GLU A 106 -5.94 -16.90 6.18
C GLU A 106 -5.09 -17.21 4.92
N GLU A 107 -4.91 -16.19 4.07
CA GLU A 107 -4.22 -16.34 2.78
C GLU A 107 -3.27 -15.17 2.48
N MET A 108 -2.21 -15.45 1.71
CA MET A 108 -1.39 -14.38 1.14
C MET A 108 -2.18 -13.66 0.05
N CYS A 109 -2.08 -12.34 0.02
CA CYS A 109 -2.69 -11.50 -1.01
C CYS A 109 -1.74 -10.37 -1.41
N LEU A 110 -2.13 -9.62 -2.44
CA LEU A 110 -1.49 -8.37 -2.80
C LEU A 110 -2.39 -7.20 -2.40
N VAL A 111 -1.80 -6.05 -2.16
CA VAL A 111 -2.54 -4.79 -2.02
C VAL A 111 -2.03 -3.81 -3.06
N VAL A 112 -2.91 -3.45 -3.99
CA VAL A 112 -2.63 -2.53 -5.10
C VAL A 112 -3.64 -1.39 -5.04
N ASP A 113 -3.18 -0.14 -5.11
CA ASP A 113 -4.01 1.06 -4.92
C ASP A 113 -4.87 1.04 -3.64
N GLY A 114 -4.36 0.38 -2.58
CA GLY A 114 -5.08 0.22 -1.32
C GLY A 114 -6.23 -0.78 -1.39
N TYR A 115 -6.33 -1.59 -2.44
CA TYR A 115 -7.32 -2.66 -2.55
C TYR A 115 -6.63 -4.01 -2.42
N LYS A 116 -7.20 -4.90 -1.61
CA LYS A 116 -6.86 -6.33 -1.63
C LYS A 116 -7.08 -6.88 -3.04
N VAL A 117 -6.08 -7.56 -3.57
CA VAL A 117 -6.08 -8.31 -4.83
C VAL A 117 -5.67 -9.75 -4.51
N THR A 118 -6.54 -10.72 -4.81
CA THR A 118 -6.19 -12.14 -4.61
C THR A 118 -5.20 -12.62 -5.67
N TRP A 119 -4.61 -13.80 -5.48
CA TRP A 119 -3.74 -14.39 -6.49
C TRP A 119 -4.47 -14.72 -7.79
N GLU A 120 -5.72 -15.15 -7.72
CA GLU A 120 -6.58 -15.40 -8.88
C GLU A 120 -6.83 -14.10 -9.65
N GLU A 121 -7.09 -13.01 -8.96
CA GLU A 121 -7.27 -11.70 -9.59
C GLU A 121 -5.97 -11.16 -10.17
N PHE A 122 -4.85 -11.33 -9.47
CA PHE A 122 -3.54 -10.96 -10.00
C PHE A 122 -3.23 -11.75 -11.28
N LYS A 123 -3.51 -13.06 -11.29
CA LYS A 123 -3.40 -13.91 -12.49
C LYS A 123 -4.26 -13.34 -13.62
N ALA A 124 -5.49 -12.92 -13.37
CA ALA A 124 -6.36 -12.32 -14.38
C ALA A 124 -5.77 -10.99 -14.91
N LEU A 125 -5.22 -10.15 -14.02
CA LEU A 125 -4.58 -8.89 -14.41
C LEU A 125 -3.41 -9.13 -15.39
N VAL A 126 -2.49 -10.03 -15.05
CA VAL A 126 -1.32 -10.32 -15.90
C VAL A 126 -1.65 -11.18 -17.13
N SER A 127 -2.78 -11.90 -17.14
CA SER A 127 -3.21 -12.66 -18.32
C SER A 127 -3.51 -11.76 -19.51
N SER A 128 -3.77 -10.46 -19.29
CA SER A 128 -3.89 -9.48 -20.36
C SER A 128 -2.57 -9.16 -21.09
N HIS A 129 -1.44 -9.66 -20.59
CA HIS A 129 -0.09 -9.43 -21.09
C HIS A 129 0.54 -10.68 -21.71
N GLU A 130 -0.26 -11.56 -22.32
CA GLU A 130 0.26 -12.75 -23.01
C GLU A 130 1.36 -12.36 -24.03
N GLY A 131 2.52 -13.00 -23.92
CA GLY A 131 3.68 -12.75 -24.79
C GLY A 131 4.60 -11.60 -24.36
N PHE A 132 4.30 -10.90 -23.25
CA PHE A 132 5.16 -9.83 -22.74
C PHE A 132 6.31 -10.41 -21.90
N PHE A 133 7.47 -9.75 -21.97
CA PHE A 133 8.57 -9.98 -21.03
C PHE A 133 8.34 -9.15 -19.77
N PHE A 134 8.63 -9.69 -18.58
CA PHE A 134 8.41 -8.99 -17.32
C PHE A 134 9.56 -9.20 -16.32
N GLN A 135 9.64 -8.28 -15.36
CA GLN A 135 10.50 -8.38 -14.18
C GLN A 135 9.67 -8.06 -12.94
N ILE A 136 9.84 -8.83 -11.88
CA ILE A 136 9.28 -8.53 -10.55
C ILE A 136 10.42 -8.08 -9.65
N LYS A 137 10.23 -6.98 -8.93
CA LYS A 137 11.18 -6.45 -7.96
C LYS A 137 10.50 -6.31 -6.60
N PHE A 138 11.11 -6.87 -5.58
CA PHE A 138 10.70 -6.67 -4.18
C PHE A 138 11.66 -5.68 -3.52
N GLU A 139 11.13 -4.71 -2.80
CA GLU A 139 11.85 -3.65 -2.11
C GLU A 139 11.34 -3.55 -0.67
N ASP A 140 12.23 -3.17 0.27
CA ASP A 140 11.89 -3.00 1.69
C ASP A 140 11.47 -1.57 2.03
#